data_AF-A0A257AV44-F1
#
_entry.id   AF-A0A257AV44-F1
#
_cell.length_a   1.000
_cell.length_b   1.000
_cell.length_c   1.000
_cell.angle_alpha   90.00
_cell.angle_beta   90.00
_cell.angle_gamma   90.00
#
_symmetry.space_group_name_H-M   'P 1'
#
loop_
_entity.id
_entity.type
_entity.pdbx_description
1 polymer ?
#
loop_
_entity_poly.entity_id
_entity_poly.type
_entity_poly.pdbx_seq_one_letter_code
_entity_poly.pdbx_strand_id
1 'polypeptide(L)'
;YSYETSGTAWHILKDFIAPLIVGQNVTDAADYQRRVEGIRGHHLAKAAVEMALWDLLGKRDGLSLRQMLGGQRHEVEVGVSVGIQPSPADLVRAVEGYLQQGY
;
A
#
# COMPACT_ATOMS: atom_id res chain seq x y z
N TYR A 1 1.18 -13.65 -7.28
CA TYR A 1 1.46 -12.77 -6.13
C TYR A 1 0.46 -12.99 -5.00
N SER A 2 -0.86 -13.04 -5.23
CA SER A 2 -1.82 -13.60 -4.26
C SER A 2 -3.09 -14.06 -4.97
N TYR A 3 -4.10 -14.52 -4.20
CA TYR A 3 -5.43 -14.87 -4.72
C TYR A 3 -6.30 -13.63 -5.04
N GLU A 4 -5.88 -12.45 -4.58
CA GLU A 4 -6.58 -11.20 -4.86
C GLU A 4 -6.21 -10.70 -6.26
N THR A 5 -7.23 -10.43 -7.07
CA THR A 5 -7.14 -9.73 -8.36
C THR A 5 -7.81 -8.37 -8.26
N SER A 6 -7.54 -7.47 -9.21
CA SER A 6 -8.22 -6.17 -9.28
C SER A 6 -9.75 -6.31 -9.31
N GLY A 7 -10.28 -7.33 -9.99
CA GLY A 7 -11.71 -7.63 -10.02
C GLY A 7 -12.26 -8.03 -8.66
N THR A 8 -11.57 -8.94 -7.96
CA THR A 8 -11.99 -9.33 -6.60
C THR A 8 -11.87 -8.17 -5.62
N ALA A 9 -10.80 -7.37 -5.71
CA ALA A 9 -10.61 -6.22 -4.84
C ALA A 9 -11.71 -5.18 -5.05
N TRP A 10 -12.08 -4.90 -6.30
CA TRP A 10 -13.18 -3.99 -6.62
C TRP A 10 -14.52 -4.49 -6.07
N HIS A 11 -14.82 -5.78 -6.21
CA HIS A 11 -16.02 -6.39 -5.64
C HIS A 11 -16.06 -6.22 -4.11
N ILE A 12 -14.97 -6.52 -3.41
CA ILE A 12 -14.90 -6.37 -1.95
C ILE A 12 -15.00 -4.91 -1.52
N LEU A 13 -14.36 -3.99 -2.24
CA LEU A 13 -14.46 -2.56 -1.98
C LEU A 13 -15.90 -2.07 -2.11
N LYS A 14 -16.55 -2.37 -3.24
CA LYS A 14 -17.87 -1.85 -3.58
C LYS A 14 -18.98 -2.49 -2.76
N ASP A 15 -19.00 -3.81 -2.69
CA ASP A 15 -20.16 -4.57 -2.23
C ASP A 15 -20.07 -4.95 -0.74
N PHE A 16 -18.89 -4.84 -0.11
CA PHE A 16 -18.69 -5.19 1.29
C PHE A 16 -18.11 -4.05 2.13
N ILE A 17 -17.01 -3.41 1.70
CA ILE A 17 -16.34 -2.38 2.51
C ILE A 17 -17.10 -1.05 2.47
N ALA A 18 -17.45 -0.54 1.28
CA ALA A 18 -18.11 0.75 1.13
C ALA A 18 -19.40 0.89 1.97
N PRO A 19 -20.30 -0.12 2.03
CA PRO A 19 -21.48 -0.07 2.89
C PRO A 19 -21.18 0.14 4.38
N LEU A 20 -19.99 -0.24 4.86
CA LEU A 20 -19.61 -0.15 6.27
C LEU A 20 -19.01 1.21 6.66
N ILE A 21 -18.62 2.03 5.68
CA ILE A 21 -17.81 3.25 5.91
C ILE A 21 -18.37 4.50 5.23
N VAL A 22 -19.04 4.36 4.08
CA VAL A 22 -19.54 5.52 3.33
C VAL A 22 -20.76 6.11 4.05
N GLY A 23 -20.71 7.42 4.29
CA GLY A 23 -21.74 8.12 5.08
C GLY A 23 -21.68 7.82 6.58
N GLN A 24 -20.69 7.05 7.04
CA GLN A 24 -20.48 6.76 8.46
C GLN A 24 -19.41 7.69 9.04
N ASN A 25 -19.48 7.91 10.35
CA ASN A 25 -18.41 8.59 11.07
C ASN A 25 -17.30 7.59 11.42
N VAL A 26 -16.31 7.45 10.53
CA VAL A 26 -15.11 6.62 10.76
C VAL A 26 -14.05 7.47 11.44
N THR A 27 -13.72 7.16 12.69
CA THR A 27 -12.90 8.06 13.54
C THR A 27 -11.40 7.98 13.23
N ASP A 28 -10.91 6.78 12.98
CA ASP A 28 -9.48 6.49 12.74
C ASP A 28 -9.30 5.13 12.03
N ALA A 29 -8.05 4.78 11.73
CA ALA A 29 -7.70 3.51 11.09
C ALA A 29 -8.08 2.28 11.94
N ALA A 30 -8.03 2.37 13.27
CA ALA A 30 -8.40 1.25 14.14
C ALA A 30 -9.91 1.02 14.17
N ASP A 31 -10.71 2.09 14.11
CA ASP A 31 -12.15 2.01 13.91
C ASP A 31 -12.50 1.34 12.59
N TYR A 32 -11.82 1.75 11.51
CA TYR A 32 -11.97 1.09 10.21
C TYR A 32 -11.68 -0.42 10.28
N GLN A 33 -10.55 -0.81 10.90
CA GLN A 33 -10.17 -2.23 11.01
C GLN A 33 -11.23 -3.06 11.74
N ARG A 34 -11.79 -2.54 12.85
CA ARG A 34 -12.89 -3.20 13.56
C ARG A 34 -14.13 -3.37 12.69
N ARG A 35 -14.50 -2.34 11.91
CA ARG A 35 -15.67 -2.40 11.02
C ARG A 35 -15.53 -3.48 9.96
N VAL A 36 -14.34 -3.70 9.43
CA VAL A 36 -14.08 -4.68 8.36
C VAL A 36 -13.58 -6.04 8.86
N GLU A 37 -13.52 -6.27 10.17
CA GLU A 37 -12.96 -7.50 10.75
C GLU A 37 -13.71 -8.76 10.30
N GLY A 38 -15.03 -8.66 10.09
CA GLY A 38 -15.87 -9.77 9.64
C GLY A 38 -15.64 -10.23 8.20
N ILE A 39 -14.99 -9.41 7.36
CA ILE A 39 -14.65 -9.78 5.98
C ILE A 39 -13.41 -10.68 6.02
N ARG A 40 -13.53 -11.98 5.69
CA ARG A 40 -12.39 -12.90 5.75
C ARG A 40 -11.43 -12.67 4.58
N GLY A 41 -10.13 -12.54 4.86
CA GLY A 41 -9.11 -12.30 3.84
C GLY A 41 -9.18 -10.89 3.24
N HIS A 42 -8.93 -10.79 1.94
CA HIS A 42 -8.96 -9.56 1.13
C HIS A 42 -8.11 -8.41 1.69
N HIS A 43 -6.89 -8.75 2.11
CA HIS A 43 -6.01 -7.83 2.81
C HIS A 43 -5.57 -6.66 1.92
N LEU A 44 -5.37 -6.89 0.61
CA LEU A 44 -5.02 -5.80 -0.31
C LEU A 44 -6.19 -4.83 -0.48
N ALA A 45 -7.42 -5.34 -0.63
CA ALA A 45 -8.61 -4.50 -0.70
C ALA A 45 -8.83 -3.67 0.58
N LYS A 46 -8.67 -4.29 1.75
CA LYS A 46 -8.78 -3.59 3.04
C LYS A 46 -7.68 -2.54 3.23
N ALA A 47 -6.44 -2.91 2.93
CA ALA A 47 -5.29 -2.01 3.05
C ALA A 47 -5.45 -0.78 2.15
N ALA A 48 -6.02 -0.92 0.95
CA ALA A 48 -6.26 0.22 0.06
C ALA A 48 -7.10 1.32 0.73
N VAL A 49 -8.15 0.95 1.47
CA VAL A 49 -8.99 1.91 2.19
C VAL A 49 -8.31 2.42 3.45
N GLU A 50 -7.64 1.55 4.20
CA GLU A 50 -6.87 1.97 5.37
C GLU A 50 -5.79 3.01 5.01
N MET A 51 -5.05 2.81 3.91
CA MET A 51 -4.07 3.77 3.42
C MET A 51 -4.72 5.11 3.04
N ALA A 52 -5.90 5.08 2.42
CA ALA A 52 -6.65 6.31 2.12
C ALA A 52 -7.10 7.03 3.39
N LEU A 53 -7.45 6.30 4.45
CA LEU A 53 -7.77 6.88 5.76
C LEU A 53 -6.54 7.51 6.42
N TRP A 54 -5.38 6.85 6.38
CA TRP A 54 -4.12 7.45 6.88
C TRP A 54 -3.76 8.74 6.14
N ASP A 55 -3.88 8.75 4.81
CA ASP A 55 -3.66 9.95 4.00
C ASP A 55 -4.66 11.07 4.36
N LEU A 56 -5.94 10.74 4.52
CA LEU A 56 -6.97 11.71 4.92
C LEU A 56 -6.71 12.29 6.32
N LEU A 57 -6.37 11.44 7.29
CA LEU A 57 -6.04 11.86 8.66
C LEU A 57 -4.82 12.77 8.67
N GLY A 58 -3.75 12.41 7.94
CA GLY A 58 -2.57 13.25 7.80
C GLY A 58 -2.89 14.61 7.19
N LYS A 59 -3.69 14.65 6.11
CA LYS A 59 -4.15 15.89 5.48
C LYS A 59 -4.99 16.75 6.43
N ARG A 60 -5.91 16.13 7.18
CA ARG A 60 -6.76 16.82 8.15
C ARG A 60 -5.94 17.45 9.27
N ASP A 61 -4.95 16.72 9.77
CA ASP A 61 -4.18 17.12 10.96
C ASP A 61 -2.89 17.89 10.60
N GLY A 62 -2.62 18.09 9.31
CA GLY A 62 -1.41 18.78 8.83
C GLY A 62 -0.12 17.98 9.07
N LEU A 63 -0.22 16.65 9.16
CA LEU A 63 0.88 15.74 9.45
C LEU A 63 1.22 14.88 8.23
N SER A 64 2.52 14.64 8.03
CA SER A 64 2.98 13.61 7.09
C SER A 64 2.77 12.21 7.68
N LEU A 65 2.59 11.21 6.81
CA LEU A 65 2.53 9.80 7.24
C LEU A 65 3.76 9.39 8.06
N ARG A 66 4.95 9.90 7.69
CA ARG A 66 6.19 9.71 8.45
C ARG A 66 6.02 10.14 9.90
N GLN A 67 5.47 11.32 10.16
CA GLN A 67 5.26 11.80 11.52
C GLN A 67 4.22 10.95 12.26
N MET A 68 3.12 10.61 11.60
CA MET A 68 2.05 9.80 12.19
C MET A 68 2.52 8.39 12.59
N LEU A 69 3.44 7.80 11.83
CA LEU A 69 4.03 6.48 12.11
C LEU A 69 5.31 6.54 12.96
N GLY A 70 5.72 7.72 13.44
CA GLY A 70 6.92 7.89 14.27
C GLY A 70 8.25 7.74 13.53
N GLY A 71 8.25 7.90 12.21
CA GLY A 71 9.45 7.80 11.38
C GLY A 71 10.46 8.92 11.68
N GLN A 72 11.70 8.53 11.99
CA GLN A 72 12.76 9.47 12.37
C GLN A 72 13.64 9.90 11.20
N ARG A 73 13.78 9.08 10.16
CA ARG A 73 14.65 9.36 9.01
C ARG A 73 13.95 10.21 7.96
N HIS A 74 14.68 11.09 7.29
CA HIS A 74 14.16 11.91 6.17
C HIS A 74 14.30 11.22 4.82
N GLU A 75 15.13 10.19 4.74
CA GLU A 75 15.43 9.41 3.55
C GLU A 75 15.55 7.92 3.91
N VAL A 76 15.42 7.06 2.89
CA VAL A 76 15.57 5.62 3.01
C VAL A 76 16.49 5.13 1.89
N GLU A 77 17.38 4.20 2.22
CA GLU A 77 18.16 3.49 1.20
C GLU A 77 17.20 2.66 0.35
N VAL A 78 17.40 2.70 -0.97
CA VAL A 78 16.57 1.99 -1.94
C VAL A 78 17.44 1.07 -2.78
N GLY A 79 16.89 -0.08 -3.16
CA GLY A 79 17.50 -0.98 -4.12
C GLY A 79 16.58 -1.19 -5.32
N VAL A 80 17.05 -2.01 -6.25
CA VAL A 80 16.30 -2.36 -7.46
C VAL A 80 16.08 -3.87 -7.55
N SER A 81 14.88 -4.27 -7.99
CA SER A 81 14.57 -5.65 -8.35
C SER A 81 14.74 -5.83 -9.86
N VAL A 82 15.69 -6.65 -10.28
CA VAL A 82 15.98 -6.91 -11.70
C VAL A 82 15.22 -8.14 -12.16
N GLY A 83 14.34 -7.97 -13.14
CA GLY A 83 13.61 -9.08 -13.75
C GLY A 83 14.50 -10.04 -14.54
N ILE A 84 13.94 -11.22 -14.87
CA ILE A 84 14.63 -12.23 -15.67
C ILE A 84 15.01 -11.63 -17.04
N GLN A 85 16.27 -11.84 -17.45
CA GLN A 85 16.79 -11.37 -18.73
C GLN A 85 16.96 -12.51 -19.73
N PRO A 86 16.98 -12.21 -21.05
CA PRO A 86 17.14 -13.23 -22.10
C PRO A 86 18.47 -14.00 -22.03
N SER A 87 19.52 -13.39 -21.50
CA SER A 87 20.82 -14.03 -21.32
C SER A 87 21.55 -13.52 -20.06
N PRO A 88 22.55 -14.27 -19.55
CA PRO A 88 23.41 -13.78 -18.47
C PRO A 88 24.12 -12.47 -18.81
N ALA A 89 24.52 -12.25 -20.07
CA ALA A 89 25.18 -11.03 -20.50
C ALA A 89 24.23 -9.82 -20.47
N ASP A 90 22.94 -10.02 -20.81
CA ASP A 90 21.92 -8.98 -20.67
C ASP A 90 21.68 -8.62 -19.20
N LEU A 91 21.68 -9.63 -18.31
CA LEU A 91 21.55 -9.41 -16.87
C LEU A 91 22.69 -8.56 -16.31
N VAL A 92 23.93 -8.88 -16.65
CA VAL A 92 25.10 -8.09 -16.20
C VAL A 92 24.99 -6.65 -16.69
N ARG A 93 24.65 -6.43 -17.97
CA ARG A 93 24.45 -5.07 -18.51
C ARG A 93 23.34 -4.30 -17.79
N ALA A 94 22.22 -4.95 -17.48
CA ALA A 94 21.14 -4.32 -16.73
C ALA A 94 21.58 -3.91 -15.31
N VAL A 95 22.32 -4.78 -14.62
CA VAL A 95 22.86 -4.50 -13.28
C VAL A 95 23.88 -3.37 -13.31
N GLU A 96 24.81 -3.36 -14.27
CA GLU A 96 25.77 -2.26 -14.45
C GLU A 96 25.06 -0.91 -14.60
N GLY A 97 23.97 -0.86 -15.37
CA GLY A 97 23.16 0.34 -15.53
C GLY A 97 22.52 0.84 -14.23
N TYR A 98 22.12 -0.05 -13.31
CA TYR A 98 21.58 0.35 -12.01
C TYR A 98 22.67 0.78 -11.03
N LEU A 99 23.82 0.10 -11.02
CA LEU A 99 24.97 0.52 -10.20
C LEU A 99 25.47 1.92 -10.58
N GLN A 100 25.45 2.27 -11.87
CA GLN A 100 25.79 3.62 -12.33
C GLN A 100 24.80 4.69 -11.87
N GLN A 101 23.55 4.33 -11.56
CA GLN A 101 22.54 5.23 -10.99
C GLN A 101 22.68 5.39 -9.46
N GLY A 102 23.58 4.63 -8.82
CA GLY A 102 23.79 4.67 -7.37
C GLY A 102 22.75 3.87 -6.57
N TYR A 103 22.07 2.91 -7.21
CA TYR A 103 21.32 1.87 -6.51
C TYR A 103 22.25 0.88 -5.80
#